data_AF-A0A0G0NES6-F1
#
_entry.id   AF-A0A0G0NES6-F1
#
_cell.length_a   1.000
_cell.length_b   1.000
_cell.length_c   1.000
_cell.angle_alpha   90.00
_cell.angle_beta   90.00
_cell.angle_gamma   90.00
#
_symmetry.space_group_name_H-M   'P 1'
#
loop_
_entity.id
_entity.type
_entity.pdbx_description
1 polymer ?
#
loop_
_entity_poly.entity_id
_entity_poly.type
_entity_poly.pdbx_seq_one_letter_code
_entity_poly.pdbx_strand_id
1 'polypeptide(L)'
;MKKLKAFIFVLYALFFITLVGLEIYWRILNSSISVMSIIYWMVLPGWLTIVIEKKFKSDVSFSWAFGLFLISAVLAVFGLGYLAEIIMKISFIGWMIGITQALIEYKKLNAGN
;
A
#
# COMPACT_ATOMS: atom_id res chain seq x y z
N MET A 1 5.21 -20.23 5.57
CA MET A 1 4.28 -19.33 6.30
C MET A 1 4.95 -18.52 7.40
N LYS A 2 5.56 -19.13 8.44
CA LYS A 2 6.25 -18.37 9.52
C LYS A 2 7.31 -17.37 9.01
N LYS A 3 8.15 -17.79 8.05
CA LYS A 3 9.19 -16.94 7.43
C LYS A 3 8.63 -15.75 6.66
N LEU A 4 7.51 -15.93 5.94
CA LEU A 4 6.85 -14.86 5.17
C LEU A 4 6.27 -13.81 6.13
N LYS A 5 5.51 -14.26 7.15
CA LYS A 5 4.94 -13.36 8.16
C LYS A 5 6.01 -12.56 8.92
N ALA A 6 7.12 -13.21 9.28
CA ALA A 6 8.26 -12.53 9.90
C ALA A 6 8.90 -11.50 8.96
N PHE A 7 9.09 -11.84 7.68
CA PHE A 7 9.62 -10.92 6.68
C PHE A 7 8.74 -9.68 6.49
N ILE A 8 7.42 -9.86 6.43
CA ILE A 8 6.46 -8.75 6.33
C ILE A 8 6.48 -7.88 7.58
N PHE A 9 6.53 -8.51 8.77
CA PHE A 9 6.62 -7.78 10.03
C PHE A 9 7.89 -6.92 10.09
N VAL A 10 9.03 -7.48 9.66
CA VAL A 10 10.30 -6.73 9.56
C VAL A 10 10.17 -5.58 8.56
N LEU A 11 9.56 -5.79 7.41
CA LEU A 11 9.27 -4.73 6.43
C LEU A 11 8.41 -3.61 7.03
N TYR A 12 7.35 -3.96 7.76
CA TYR A 12 6.51 -3.00 8.47
C TYR A 12 7.28 -2.19 9.50
N ALA A 13 8.08 -2.87 10.32
CA ALA A 13 8.89 -2.23 11.35
C ALA A 13 9.92 -1.27 10.75
N LEU A 14 10.65 -1.70 9.71
CA LEU A 14 11.62 -0.87 8.99
C LEU A 14 10.97 0.34 8.33
N PHE A 15 9.81 0.14 7.69
CA PHE A 15 9.09 1.21 7.02
C PHE A 15 8.54 2.23 8.03
N PHE A 16 8.00 1.75 9.16
CA PHE A 16 7.53 2.60 10.26
C PHE A 16 8.67 3.41 10.89
N ILE A 17 9.82 2.77 11.18
CA ILE A 17 10.99 3.47 11.73
C ILE A 17 11.47 4.54 10.76
N THR A 18 11.54 4.23 9.46
CA THR A 18 11.93 5.18 8.42
C THR A 18 10.97 6.36 8.33
N LEU A 19 9.65 6.11 8.40
CA LEU A 19 8.60 7.13 8.41
C LEU A 19 8.73 8.09 9.60
N VAL A 20 8.87 7.53 10.81
CA VAL A 20 9.04 8.31 12.04
C VAL A 20 10.33 9.13 11.98
N GLY A 21 11.43 8.53 11.49
CA GLY A 21 12.70 9.22 11.29
C GLY A 21 12.60 10.39 10.30
N LEU A 22 11.90 10.19 9.18
CA LEU A 22 11.64 11.22 8.17
C LEU A 22 10.81 12.38 8.73
N GLU A 23 9.72 12.09 9.46
CA GLU A 23 8.89 13.11 10.09
C GLU A 23 9.68 13.94 11.11
N ILE A 24 10.50 13.28 11.94
CA ILE A 24 11.38 13.98 12.89
C ILE A 24 12.40 14.85 12.15
N TYR A 25 13.04 14.32 11.10
CA TYR A 25 14.02 15.06 10.30
C TYR A 25 13.42 16.31 9.65
N TRP A 26 12.23 16.19 9.04
CA TRP A 26 11.55 17.32 8.40
C TRP A 26 11.08 18.37 9.40
N ARG A 27 10.66 17.96 10.60
CA ARG A 27 10.36 18.89 11.69
C ARG A 27 11.58 19.68 12.16
N ILE A 28 12.74 19.04 12.25
CA ILE A 28 14.01 19.73 12.59
C ILE A 28 14.35 20.79 11.54
N LEU A 29 14.06 20.53 10.26
CA LEU A 29 14.29 21.47 9.16
C LEU A 29 13.19 22.53 8.99
N ASN A 30 12.18 22.58 9.87
CA ASN A 30 11.00 23.46 9.74
C ASN A 30 10.32 23.37 8.36
N SER A 31 10.35 22.18 7.75
CA SER A 31 9.72 21.95 6.46
C SER A 31 8.20 21.79 6.61
N SER A 32 7.43 22.32 5.65
CA SER A 32 5.97 22.13 5.58
C SER A 32 5.56 20.77 5.00
N ILE A 33 6.52 19.89 4.71
CA ILE A 33 6.27 18.56 4.17
C ILE A 33 5.66 17.68 5.27
N SER A 34 4.40 17.31 5.10
CA SER A 34 3.69 16.36 5.97
C SER A 34 3.92 14.93 5.51
N VAL A 35 4.46 14.09 6.41
CA VAL A 35 4.71 12.66 6.13
C VAL A 35 3.43 11.82 6.34
N MET A 36 2.31 12.44 6.76
CA MET A 36 1.01 11.76 6.93
C MET A 36 0.49 11.12 5.65
N SER A 37 0.78 11.70 4.49
CA SER A 37 0.47 11.11 3.19
C SER A 37 1.23 9.80 2.95
N ILE A 38 2.42 9.64 3.55
CA ILE A 38 3.24 8.43 3.45
C ILE A 38 2.76 7.33 4.43
N ILE A 39 1.99 7.65 5.47
CA ILE A 39 1.36 6.63 6.34
C ILE A 39 0.41 5.70 5.58
N TYR A 40 -0.27 6.21 4.54
CA TYR A 40 -1.12 5.36 3.69
C TYR A 40 -0.34 4.24 2.98
N TRP A 41 0.97 4.42 2.83
CA TRP A 41 1.88 3.43 2.25
C TRP A 41 2.08 2.23 3.17
N MET A 42 1.83 2.37 4.47
CA MET A 42 1.89 1.26 5.42
C MET A 42 0.84 0.19 5.15
N VAL A 43 -0.27 0.49 4.49
CA VAL A 43 -1.31 -0.51 4.23
C VAL A 43 -0.88 -1.50 3.13
N LEU A 44 0.00 -1.08 2.24
CA LEU A 44 0.36 -1.82 1.03
C LEU A 44 1.14 -3.12 1.25
N PRO A 45 2.16 -3.17 2.12
CA PRO A 45 2.82 -4.43 2.46
C PRO A 45 1.83 -5.46 3.05
N GLY A 46 0.87 -5.01 3.84
CA GLY A 46 -0.21 -5.85 4.39
C GLY A 46 -1.13 -6.40 3.29
N TRP A 47 -1.48 -5.57 2.32
CA TRP A 47 -2.28 -6.01 1.17
C TRP A 47 -1.53 -6.94 0.23
N LEU A 48 -0.26 -6.66 -0.06
CA LEU A 48 0.63 -7.56 -0.80
C LEU A 48 0.71 -8.95 -0.14
N THR A 49 0.75 -9.00 1.18
CA THR A 49 0.72 -10.25 1.94
C THR A 49 -0.53 -11.05 1.66
N ILE A 50 -1.70 -10.41 1.72
CA ILE A 50 -2.99 -11.06 1.47
C ILE A 50 -3.03 -11.62 0.05
N VAL A 51 -2.57 -10.84 -0.94
CA VAL A 51 -2.52 -11.27 -2.35
C VAL A 51 -1.59 -12.47 -2.55
N ILE A 52 -0.38 -12.42 -1.97
CA ILE A 52 0.62 -13.49 -2.07
C ILE A 52 0.13 -14.76 -1.35
N GLU A 53 -0.37 -14.64 -0.11
CA GLU A 53 -0.81 -15.78 0.70
C GLU A 53 -2.05 -16.46 0.11
N LYS A 54 -2.97 -15.69 -0.44
CA LYS A 54 -4.21 -16.22 -1.03
C LYS A 54 -4.07 -16.56 -2.51
N LYS A 55 -2.90 -16.32 -3.12
CA LYS A 55 -2.65 -16.47 -4.57
C LYS A 55 -3.75 -15.82 -5.41
N PHE A 56 -4.21 -14.66 -4.96
CA PHE A 56 -5.30 -13.94 -5.59
C PHE A 56 -4.88 -13.47 -6.98
N LYS A 57 -5.61 -13.90 -8.01
CA LYS A 57 -5.38 -13.54 -9.41
C LYS A 57 -6.41 -12.51 -9.87
N SER A 58 -6.33 -11.28 -9.36
CA SER A 58 -7.01 -10.14 -10.00
C SER A 58 -5.95 -9.27 -10.64
N ASP A 59 -5.36 -9.76 -11.74
CA ASP A 59 -4.20 -9.14 -12.40
C ASP A 59 -4.51 -7.69 -12.83
N VAL A 60 -5.75 -7.41 -13.25
CA VAL A 60 -6.15 -6.08 -13.70
C VAL A 60 -6.26 -5.11 -12.51
N SER A 61 -7.07 -5.42 -11.49
CA SER A 61 -7.29 -4.47 -10.39
C SER A 61 -6.04 -4.22 -9.56
N PHE A 62 -5.21 -5.24 -9.31
CA PHE A 62 -3.98 -5.05 -8.57
C PHE A 62 -2.92 -4.29 -9.37
N SER A 63 -2.78 -4.54 -10.67
CA SER A 63 -1.82 -3.82 -11.52
C SER A 63 -2.16 -2.33 -11.62
N TRP A 64 -3.43 -1.98 -11.86
CA TRP A 64 -3.88 -0.59 -11.90
C TRP A 64 -3.72 0.10 -10.54
N ALA A 65 -4.09 -0.57 -9.44
CA ALA A 65 -3.96 0.01 -8.11
C ALA A 65 -2.49 0.24 -7.73
N PHE A 66 -1.59 -0.68 -8.08
CA PHE A 66 -0.14 -0.53 -7.87
C PHE A 66 0.48 0.54 -8.76
N GLY A 67 0.05 0.64 -10.03
CA GLY A 67 0.49 1.70 -10.94
C GLY A 67 0.11 3.10 -10.45
N LEU A 68 -1.15 3.28 -10.05
CA LEU A 68 -1.62 4.54 -9.45
C LEU A 68 -0.87 4.88 -8.15
N PHE A 69 -0.51 3.85 -7.38
CA PHE A 69 0.28 4.04 -6.18
C PHE A 69 1.69 4.58 -6.46
N LEU A 70 2.38 4.00 -7.45
CA LEU A 70 3.71 4.48 -7.87
C LEU A 70 3.64 5.91 -8.40
N ILE A 71 2.61 6.24 -9.19
CA ILE A 71 2.39 7.60 -9.69
C ILE A 71 2.20 8.58 -8.52
N SER A 72 1.43 8.19 -7.51
CA SER A 72 1.26 9.00 -6.29
C SER A 72 2.59 9.25 -5.56
N ALA A 73 3.45 8.23 -5.41
CA ALA A 73 4.79 8.40 -4.81
C ALA A 73 5.58 9.50 -5.50
N VAL A 74 5.63 9.40 -6.83
CA VAL A 74 6.45 10.27 -7.67
C VAL A 74 5.94 11.71 -7.53
N LEU A 75 4.62 11.91 -7.58
CA LEU A 75 4.00 13.22 -7.38
C LEU A 75 4.25 13.80 -5.99
N ALA A 76 4.27 12.96 -4.95
CA ALA A 76 4.59 13.40 -3.60
C ALA A 76 6.05 13.89 -3.49
N VAL A 77 6.99 13.20 -4.13
CA VAL A 77 8.41 13.61 -4.19
C VAL A 77 8.60 14.92 -4.96
N PHE A 78 7.83 15.16 -6.02
CA PHE A 78 7.85 16.41 -6.80
C PHE A 78 7.13 17.59 -6.12
N GLY A 79 6.66 17.45 -4.88
CA GLY A 79 5.99 18.52 -4.14
C GLY A 79 4.53 18.76 -4.54
N LEU A 80 3.95 17.90 -5.39
CA LEU A 80 2.54 17.95 -5.80
C LEU A 80 1.65 17.18 -4.81
N GLY A 81 1.79 17.49 -3.51
CA GLY A 81 1.18 16.72 -2.42
C GLY A 81 -0.34 16.54 -2.53
N TYR A 82 -1.07 17.57 -2.95
CA TYR A 82 -2.53 17.51 -3.12
C TYR A 82 -2.95 16.49 -4.22
N LEU A 83 -2.29 16.52 -5.37
CA LEU A 83 -2.55 15.57 -6.47
C LEU A 83 -2.11 14.15 -6.10
N ALA A 84 -0.97 14.03 -5.44
CA ALA A 84 -0.47 12.76 -4.93
C ALA A 84 -1.48 12.11 -3.97
N GLU A 85 -2.08 12.89 -3.06
CA GLU A 85 -3.07 12.41 -2.10
C GLU A 85 -4.37 11.93 -2.77
N ILE A 86 -4.86 12.66 -3.78
CA ILE A 86 -6.03 12.23 -4.56
C ILE A 86 -5.77 10.89 -5.25
N ILE A 87 -4.66 10.78 -5.97
CA ILE A 87 -4.30 9.57 -6.71
C ILE A 87 -4.08 8.40 -5.73
N MET A 88 -3.54 8.67 -4.55
CA MET A 88 -3.37 7.67 -3.49
C MET A 88 -4.71 7.14 -2.97
N LYS A 89 -5.69 8.01 -2.76
CA LYS A 89 -7.05 7.61 -2.35
C LYS A 89 -7.69 6.72 -3.42
N ILE A 90 -7.53 7.05 -4.70
CA ILE A 90 -8.03 6.24 -5.81
C ILE A 90 -7.33 4.87 -5.85
N SER A 91 -6.00 4.84 -5.72
CA SER A 91 -5.21 3.61 -5.63
C SER A 91 -5.69 2.72 -4.46
N PHE A 92 -5.94 3.33 -3.30
CA PHE A 92 -6.44 2.62 -2.12
C PHE A 92 -7.80 1.95 -2.38
N ILE A 93 -8.72 2.66 -3.04
CA ILE A 93 -10.01 2.09 -3.44
C ILE A 93 -9.81 0.93 -4.42
N GLY A 94 -8.94 1.08 -5.42
CA GLY A 94 -8.63 0.03 -6.40
C GLY A 94 -8.13 -1.25 -5.74
N TRP A 95 -7.27 -1.13 -4.75
CA TRP A 95 -6.79 -2.26 -3.95
C TRP A 95 -7.90 -2.91 -3.11
N MET A 96 -8.75 -2.13 -2.44
CA MET A 96 -9.90 -2.65 -1.69
C MET A 96 -10.85 -3.44 -2.59
N ILE A 97 -11.13 -2.94 -3.79
CA ILE A 97 -11.93 -3.63 -4.79
C ILE A 97 -11.24 -4.91 -5.25
N GLY A 98 -9.94 -4.86 -5.57
CA GLY A 98 -9.16 -6.03 -5.98
C GLY A 98 -9.14 -7.14 -4.93
N ILE A 99 -8.94 -6.80 -3.65
CA ILE A 99 -9.01 -7.75 -2.53
C ILE A 99 -10.41 -8.36 -2.43
N THR A 100 -11.46 -7.53 -2.54
CA THR A 100 -12.85 -8.00 -2.45
C THR A 100 -13.21 -8.95 -3.59
N GLN A 101 -12.86 -8.60 -4.82
CA GLN A 101 -13.07 -9.46 -6.00
C GLN A 101 -12.36 -10.79 -5.84
N ALA A 102 -11.11 -10.77 -5.40
CA ALA A 102 -10.34 -11.98 -5.25
C ALA A 102 -10.85 -12.88 -4.09
N LEU A 103 -11.37 -12.30 -3.01
CA LEU A 103 -12.07 -13.03 -1.95
C LEU A 103 -13.36 -13.69 -2.48
N ILE A 104 -14.13 -13.00 -3.31
CA ILE A 104 -15.36 -13.54 -3.93
C ILE A 104 -15.02 -14.71 -4.85
N GLU A 105 -14.00 -14.57 -5.70
CA GLU A 105 -13.55 -15.65 -6.60
C GLU A 105 -13.06 -16.87 -5.81
N TYR A 106 -12.27 -16.66 -4.76
CA TYR A 106 -11.81 -17.74 -3.90
C TYR A 106 -12.96 -18.46 -3.20
N LYS A 107 -14.01 -17.73 -2.77
CA LYS A 107 -15.21 -18.35 -2.18
C LYS A 107 -15.98 -19.16 -3.23
N LYS A 108 -16.15 -18.65 -4.46
CA LYS A 108 -16.83 -19.38 -5.54
C LYS A 108 -16.12 -20.68 -5.91
N LEU A 109 -14.79 -20.65 -5.99
CA LEU A 109 -13.97 -21.83 -6.32
C LEU A 109 -14.03 -22.91 -5.22
N ASN A 110 -14.15 -22.52 -3.94
CA ASN A 110 -14.23 -23.47 -2.82
C ASN A 110 -15.65 -23.90 -2.45
N ALA A 111 -16.69 -23.18 -2.88
CA ALA A 111 -18.09 -23.56 -2.65
C ALA A 111 -18.67 -24.46 -3.76
N GLY A 112 -17.93 -24.65 -4.86
CA GLY A 112 -18.27 -25.55 -5.96
C GLY A 112 -17.63 -26.95 -5.86
N ASN A 113 -16.89 -27.22 -4.78
CA ASN A 113 -16.40 -28.54 -4.37
C ASN A 113 -17.10 -28.95 -3.07
#